data_AF-A0A9P9D220-F1
#
_entry.id   AF-A0A9P9D220-F1
#
_cell.length_a   1.000
_cell.length_b   1.000
_cell.length_c   1.000
_cell.angle_alpha   90.00
_cell.angle_beta   90.00
_cell.angle_gamma   90.00
#
_symmetry.space_group_name_H-M   'P 1'
#
loop_
_entity.id
_entity.type
_entity.pdbx_description
1 polymer ?
#
loop_
_entity_poly.entity_id
_entity_poly.type
_entity_poly.pdbx_seq_one_letter_code
_entity_poly.pdbx_strand_id
1 'polypeptide(L)'
;MPNAATASGVVVHLRGICHIHYRIHARRQESEPETFFEVLGLNPNAPPFNVVDEWVNIDRPLYRAARDAIGLAWAEKKQRIQQERLGYGSEEDAELDIVAWALHGSRTASIYMKVVMPKIHHIHGAERLEALVKVCADQWNDGDKAEL
;
A
#
# COMPACT_ATOMS: atom_id res chain seq x y z
N MET A 1 7.16 27.77 -2.00
CA MET A 1 8.21 26.88 -1.48
C MET A 1 7.55 25.87 -0.55
N PRO A 2 7.65 24.55 -0.78
CA PRO A 2 7.06 23.57 0.14
C PRO A 2 7.76 23.66 1.50
N ASN A 3 6.97 23.70 2.57
CA ASN A 3 7.43 23.87 3.94
C ASN A 3 8.24 22.62 4.37
N ALA A 4 9.34 22.79 5.11
CA ALA A 4 10.20 21.67 5.51
C ALA A 4 9.45 20.59 6.32
N ALA A 5 8.45 20.99 7.11
CA ALA A 5 7.55 20.08 7.83
C ALA A 5 6.67 19.21 6.89
N THR A 6 6.28 19.74 5.73
CA THR A 6 5.52 18.97 4.73
C THR A 6 6.40 17.93 4.05
N ALA A 7 7.66 18.29 3.75
CA ALA A 7 8.65 17.36 3.20
C ALA A 7 8.98 16.23 4.19
N SER A 8 9.19 16.56 5.47
CA SER A 8 9.45 15.57 6.52
C SER A 8 8.29 14.57 6.67
N GLY A 9 7.04 15.03 6.63
CA GLY A 9 5.89 14.14 6.72
C GLY A 9 5.73 13.23 5.50
N VAL A 10 6.05 13.71 4.29
CA VAL A 10 6.03 12.87 3.08
C VAL A 10 7.04 11.73 3.17
N VAL A 11 8.25 12.02 3.65
CA VAL A 11 9.31 11.01 3.82
C VAL A 11 8.90 9.89 4.78
N VAL A 12 8.28 10.22 5.92
CA VAL A 12 7.84 9.22 6.91
C VAL A 12 6.80 8.26 6.34
N HIS A 13 5.79 8.77 5.64
CA HIS A 13 4.76 7.92 5.04
C HIS A 13 5.30 7.10 3.87
N LEU A 14 6.21 7.67 3.05
CA LEU A 14 6.86 6.93 1.98
C LEU A 14 7.72 5.78 2.54
N ARG A 15 8.50 6.01 3.60
CA ARG A 15 9.23 4.95 4.31
C ARG A 15 8.29 3.83 4.75
N GLY A 16 7.18 4.19 5.40
CA GLY A 16 6.17 3.21 5.82
C GLY A 16 5.62 2.38 4.66
N ILE A 17 5.27 3.02 3.54
CA ILE A 17 4.81 2.33 2.31
C ILE A 17 5.89 1.36 1.80
N CYS A 18 7.14 1.80 1.76
CA CYS A 18 8.26 1.00 1.28
C CYS A 18 8.52 -0.24 2.16
N HIS A 19 8.46 -0.09 3.48
CA HIS A 19 8.61 -1.23 4.40
C HIS A 19 7.49 -2.25 4.22
N ILE A 20 6.25 -1.80 3.96
CA ILE A 20 5.12 -2.70 3.69
C ILE A 20 5.38 -3.49 2.40
N HIS A 21 5.79 -2.82 1.32
CA HIS A 21 6.13 -3.48 0.05
C HIS A 21 7.28 -4.49 0.21
N TYR A 22 8.36 -4.10 0.88
CA TYR A 22 9.47 -5.00 1.16
C TYR A 22 9.02 -6.22 1.94
N ARG A 23 8.24 -6.02 3.01
CA ARG A 23 7.75 -7.11 3.84
C ARG A 23 6.87 -8.09 3.05
N ILE A 24 6.03 -7.61 2.14
CA ILE A 24 5.21 -8.45 1.26
C ILE A 24 6.10 -9.22 0.27
N HIS A 25 7.01 -8.52 -0.43
CA HIS A 25 7.87 -9.13 -1.42
C HIS A 25 8.85 -10.14 -0.83
N ALA A 26 9.41 -9.88 0.36
CA ALA A 26 10.35 -10.79 1.03
C ALA A 26 9.75 -12.19 1.30
N ARG A 27 8.41 -12.30 1.40
CA ARG A 27 7.70 -13.57 1.55
C ARG A 27 7.34 -14.24 0.22
N ARG A 28 7.28 -13.48 -0.87
CA ARG A 28 6.90 -13.94 -2.21
C ARG A 28 7.97 -13.53 -3.22
N GLN A 29 9.23 -13.88 -2.96
CA GLN A 29 10.36 -13.41 -3.75
C GLN A 29 10.31 -13.86 -5.22
N GLU A 30 9.65 -14.99 -5.48
CA GLU A 30 9.48 -15.54 -6.83
C GLU A 30 8.30 -14.92 -7.60
N SER A 31 7.45 -14.14 -6.94
CA SER A 31 6.32 -13.47 -7.59
C SER A 31 6.59 -12.00 -7.85
N GLU A 32 5.91 -11.48 -8.87
CA GLU A 32 5.83 -10.04 -9.10
C GLU A 32 5.35 -9.31 -7.82
N PRO A 33 5.98 -8.19 -7.43
CA PRO A 33 5.51 -7.42 -6.29
C PRO A 33 4.09 -6.89 -6.52
N GLU A 34 3.19 -7.20 -5.59
CA GLU A 34 1.82 -6.69 -5.63
C GLU A 34 1.75 -5.25 -5.10
N THR A 35 0.87 -4.46 -5.72
CA THR A 35 0.35 -3.19 -5.21
C THR A 35 -0.59 -3.44 -4.03
N PHE A 36 -0.83 -2.42 -3.22
CA PHE A 36 -1.79 -2.50 -2.11
C PHE A 36 -3.22 -2.80 -2.60
N PHE A 37 -3.55 -2.36 -3.82
CA PHE A 37 -4.83 -2.66 -4.45
C PHE A 37 -4.92 -4.14 -4.83
N GLU A 38 -3.90 -4.71 -5.47
CA GLU A 38 -3.83 -6.14 -5.81
C GLU A 38 -3.88 -7.02 -4.55
N VAL A 39 -3.16 -6.62 -3.49
CA VAL A 39 -3.22 -7.33 -2.19
C VAL A 39 -4.63 -7.35 -1.61
N LEU A 40 -5.46 -6.33 -1.83
CA LEU A 40 -6.87 -6.33 -1.42
C LEU A 40 -7.83 -6.87 -2.49
N GLY A 41 -7.37 -7.14 -3.71
CA GLY A 41 -8.23 -7.50 -4.84
C GLY A 41 -9.08 -6.33 -5.37
N LEU A 42 -8.61 -5.09 -5.17
CA LEU A 42 -9.26 -3.86 -5.63
C LEU A 42 -8.69 -3.40 -6.98
N ASN A 43 -9.47 -2.62 -7.73
CA ASN A 43 -9.01 -1.97 -8.96
C ASN A 43 -8.80 -0.46 -8.73
N PRO A 44 -7.57 0.07 -8.82
CA PRO A 44 -7.30 1.49 -8.59
C PRO A 44 -7.88 2.40 -9.67
N ASN A 45 -8.26 1.85 -10.84
CA ASN A 45 -8.84 2.59 -11.96
C ASN A 45 -10.38 2.52 -12.01
N ALA A 46 -11.01 1.82 -11.07
CA ALA A 46 -12.46 1.75 -10.94
C ALA A 46 -12.96 2.72 -9.87
N PRO A 47 -14.22 3.20 -9.94
CA PRO A 47 -14.84 3.92 -8.83
C PRO A 47 -14.81 3.10 -7.55
N PRO A 48 -14.58 3.72 -6.37
CA PRO A 48 -14.37 5.16 -6.14
C PRO A 48 -12.92 5.64 -6.31
N PHE A 49 -11.98 4.78 -6.71
CA PHE A 49 -10.54 5.06 -6.68
C PHE A 49 -10.02 5.81 -7.92
N ASN A 50 -10.78 5.79 -9.01
CA ASN A 50 -10.43 6.39 -10.30
C ASN A 50 -10.27 7.93 -10.27
N VAL A 51 -10.69 8.60 -9.20
CA VAL A 51 -10.50 10.04 -8.98
C VAL A 51 -9.73 10.25 -7.67
N VAL A 52 -8.40 10.20 -7.74
CA VAL A 52 -7.50 10.17 -6.57
C VAL A 52 -7.84 11.26 -5.55
N ASP A 53 -7.96 12.52 -5.98
CA ASP A 53 -8.18 13.65 -5.07
C ASP A 53 -9.52 13.60 -4.33
N GLU A 54 -10.50 12.87 -4.86
CA GLU A 54 -11.85 12.77 -4.29
C GLU A 54 -11.97 11.69 -3.21
N TRP A 55 -11.10 10.68 -3.20
CA TRP A 55 -11.22 9.59 -2.24
C TRP A 55 -10.14 9.61 -1.14
N VAL A 56 -8.99 10.24 -1.38
CA VAL A 56 -7.92 10.30 -0.37
C VAL A 56 -8.12 11.40 0.68
N ASN A 57 -9.10 12.29 0.50
CA ASN A 57 -9.35 13.45 1.37
C ASN A 57 -10.69 13.32 2.11
N ILE A 58 -10.69 13.48 3.44
CA ILE A 58 -11.86 13.19 4.31
C ILE A 58 -13.13 14.00 3.97
N ASP A 59 -12.94 15.23 3.49
CA ASP A 59 -14.03 16.16 3.20
C ASP A 59 -14.60 16.01 1.79
N ARG A 60 -14.14 15.00 1.03
CA ARG A 60 -14.50 14.81 -0.37
C ARG A 60 -15.58 13.75 -0.57
N PRO A 61 -16.48 13.92 -1.56
CA PRO A 61 -17.58 13.00 -1.86
C PRO A 61 -17.23 11.51 -1.92
N LEU A 62 -16.08 11.12 -2.49
CA LEU A 62 -15.73 9.71 -2.66
C LEU A 62 -15.02 9.08 -1.47
N TYR A 63 -14.70 9.86 -0.43
CA TYR A 63 -13.95 9.39 0.73
C TYR A 63 -14.62 8.21 1.43
N ARG A 64 -15.89 8.35 1.82
CA ARG A 64 -16.63 7.30 2.54
C ARG A 64 -16.77 6.03 1.70
N ALA A 65 -17.17 6.19 0.44
CA ALA A 65 -17.29 5.06 -0.49
C ALA A 65 -15.98 4.29 -0.63
N ALA A 66 -14.82 4.96 -0.68
CA ALA A 66 -13.53 4.30 -0.73
C ALA A 66 -13.17 3.59 0.58
N ARG A 67 -13.47 4.18 1.73
CA ARG A 67 -13.26 3.53 3.04
C ARG A 67 -14.09 2.25 3.17
N ASP A 68 -15.36 2.30 2.75
CA ASP A 68 -16.27 1.16 2.76
C ASP A 68 -15.79 0.07 1.80
N ALA A 69 -15.38 0.43 0.58
CA ALA A 69 -14.85 -0.52 -0.40
C ALA A 69 -13.55 -1.20 0.10
N ILE A 70 -12.63 -0.45 0.70
CA ILE A 70 -11.40 -1.01 1.30
C ILE A 70 -11.77 -1.95 2.46
N GLY A 71 -12.69 -1.53 3.34
CA GLY A 71 -13.11 -2.33 4.50
C GLY A 71 -13.81 -3.63 4.09
N LEU A 72 -14.67 -3.58 3.09
CA LEU A 72 -15.37 -4.75 2.55
C LEU A 72 -14.38 -5.73 1.92
N ALA A 73 -13.50 -5.27 1.03
CA ALA A 73 -12.50 -6.12 0.38
C ALA A 73 -11.54 -6.78 1.39
N TRP A 74 -11.12 -6.04 2.40
CA TRP A 74 -10.34 -6.58 3.52
C TRP A 74 -11.12 -7.69 4.25
N ALA A 75 -12.37 -7.42 4.66
CA ALA A 75 -13.18 -8.38 5.42
C ALA A 75 -13.43 -9.68 4.63
N GLU A 76 -13.77 -9.57 3.34
CA GLU A 76 -13.99 -10.72 2.45
C GLU A 76 -12.72 -11.57 2.29
N LYS A 77 -11.55 -10.93 2.18
CA LYS A 77 -10.28 -11.65 2.03
C LYS A 77 -9.84 -12.30 3.34
N LYS A 78 -10.03 -11.64 4.49
CA LYS A 78 -9.81 -12.21 5.83
C LYS A 78 -10.68 -13.44 6.06
N GLN A 79 -11.97 -13.36 5.70
CA GLN A 79 -12.90 -14.47 5.82
C GLN A 79 -12.47 -15.68 4.99
N ARG A 80 -12.04 -15.47 3.74
CA ARG A 80 -11.54 -16.56 2.88
C ARG A 80 -10.31 -17.25 3.48
N ILE A 81 -9.32 -16.48 3.94
CA ILE A 81 -8.12 -17.05 4.58
C ILE A 81 -8.48 -17.89 5.81
N GLN A 82 -9.41 -17.41 6.64
CA GLN A 82 -9.89 -18.13 7.83
C GLN A 82 -10.68 -19.40 7.50
N GLN A 83 -11.36 -19.44 6.35
CA GLN A 83 -12.07 -20.63 5.89
C GLN A 83 -11.12 -21.67 5.29
N GLU A 84 -10.08 -21.23 4.58
CA GLU A 84 -9.11 -22.09 3.91
C GLU A 84 -8.03 -22.63 4.88
N ARG A 85 -7.65 -21.83 5.88
CA ARG A 85 -6.68 -22.21 6.91
C ARG A 85 -7.44 -22.36 8.23
N LEU A 86 -7.46 -23.57 8.80
CA LEU A 86 -8.14 -23.94 10.05
C LEU A 86 -7.60 -23.21 11.32
N GLY A 87 -7.35 -21.90 11.27
CA GLY A 87 -6.82 -21.10 12.36
C GLY A 87 -6.50 -19.65 11.96
N TYR A 88 -6.66 -18.73 12.93
CA TYR A 88 -6.28 -17.31 12.82
C TYR A 88 -4.76 -17.13 12.85
N GLY A 89 -4.24 -16.05 12.25
CA GLY A 89 -2.86 -15.58 12.48
C GLY A 89 -1.80 -16.03 11.47
N SER A 90 -2.17 -16.21 10.19
CA SER A 90 -1.15 -16.40 9.15
C SER A 90 -0.46 -15.08 8.79
N GLU A 91 0.77 -15.12 8.26
CA GLU A 91 1.48 -13.89 7.88
C GLU A 91 0.75 -13.07 6.81
N GLU A 92 0.02 -13.76 5.92
CA GLU A 92 -0.88 -13.17 4.92
C GLU A 92 -2.07 -12.44 5.56
N ASP A 93 -2.56 -12.95 6.69
CA ASP A 93 -3.62 -12.30 7.48
C ASP A 93 -3.14 -10.94 8.01
N ALA A 94 -1.89 -10.88 8.49
CA ALA A 94 -1.27 -9.66 8.99
C ALA A 94 -0.88 -8.68 7.87
N GLU A 95 -0.56 -9.16 6.66
CA GLU A 95 -0.36 -8.30 5.48
C GLU A 95 -1.61 -7.52 5.13
N LEU A 96 -2.76 -8.20 5.09
CA LEU A 96 -4.03 -7.57 4.76
C LEU A 96 -4.38 -6.46 5.74
N ASP A 97 -4.17 -6.67 7.03
CA ASP A 97 -4.44 -5.67 8.07
C ASP A 97 -3.59 -4.41 7.85
N ILE A 98 -2.29 -4.59 7.57
CA ILE A 98 -1.36 -3.48 7.37
C ILE A 98 -1.67 -2.71 6.08
N VAL A 99 -1.98 -3.43 4.99
CA VAL A 99 -2.33 -2.80 3.70
C VAL A 99 -3.65 -2.04 3.80
N ALA A 100 -4.68 -2.64 4.39
CA ALA A 100 -5.97 -1.97 4.60
C ALA A 100 -5.80 -0.72 5.47
N TRP A 101 -5.05 -0.83 6.57
CA TRP A 101 -4.73 0.30 7.43
C TRP A 101 -3.99 1.43 6.68
N ALA A 102 -3.00 1.08 5.86
CA ALA A 102 -2.24 2.05 5.05
C ALA A 102 -3.14 2.78 4.06
N LEU A 103 -4.04 2.07 3.36
CA LEU A 103 -4.99 2.68 2.43
C LEU A 103 -6.09 3.47 3.14
N HIS A 104 -6.47 3.10 4.37
CA HIS A 104 -7.38 3.88 5.24
C HIS A 104 -6.76 5.18 5.78
N GLY A 105 -5.44 5.28 5.87
CA GLY A 105 -4.76 6.52 6.24
C GLY A 105 -4.76 7.54 5.11
N SER A 106 -5.52 8.63 5.20
CA SER A 106 -5.66 9.65 4.13
C SER A 106 -4.33 10.15 3.57
N ARG A 107 -3.35 10.45 4.45
CA ARG A 107 -2.03 10.93 4.03
C ARG A 107 -1.18 9.83 3.39
N THR A 108 -1.20 8.63 3.94
CA THR A 108 -0.53 7.45 3.37
C THR A 108 -1.11 7.11 2.00
N ALA A 109 -2.43 7.01 1.87
CA ALA A 109 -3.13 6.77 0.62
C ALA A 109 -2.85 7.84 -0.44
N SER A 110 -2.86 9.11 -0.06
CA SER A 110 -2.53 10.22 -0.96
C SER A 110 -1.11 10.11 -1.51
N ILE A 111 -0.13 9.82 -0.65
CA ILE A 111 1.26 9.62 -1.08
C ILE A 111 1.38 8.38 -1.95
N TYR A 112 0.74 7.28 -1.57
CA TYR A 112 0.73 6.05 -2.34
C TYR A 112 0.22 6.28 -3.76
N MET A 113 -0.96 6.89 -3.90
CA MET A 113 -1.59 7.13 -5.20
C MET A 113 -0.87 8.17 -6.04
N LYS A 114 -0.27 9.19 -5.44
CA LYS A 114 0.33 10.31 -6.19
C LYS A 114 1.82 10.13 -6.48
N VAL A 115 2.53 9.36 -5.65
CA VAL A 115 3.99 9.20 -5.73
C VAL A 115 4.39 7.81 -6.19
N VAL A 116 3.74 6.78 -5.67
CA VAL A 116 4.16 5.38 -5.84
C VAL A 116 3.44 4.73 -7.02
N MET A 117 2.10 4.66 -6.99
CA MET A 117 1.28 4.02 -8.01
C MET A 117 1.61 4.45 -9.45
N PRO A 118 1.79 5.75 -9.77
CA PRO A 118 2.09 6.18 -11.15
C PRO A 118 3.41 5.63 -11.70
N LYS A 119 4.30 5.16 -10.83
CA LYS A 119 5.63 4.66 -11.20
C LYS A 119 5.70 3.14 -11.25
N ILE A 120 4.71 2.41 -10.72
CA ILE A 120 4.79 0.95 -10.57
C ILE A 120 3.60 0.21 -11.18
N HIS A 121 2.40 0.81 -11.21
CA HIS A 121 1.15 0.11 -11.53
C HIS A 121 1.10 -0.45 -12.96
N HIS A 122 1.76 0.22 -13.90
CA HIS A 122 1.81 -0.18 -15.31
C HIS A 122 3.03 -1.02 -15.69
N ILE A 123 3.95 -1.22 -14.75
CA ILE A 123 5.16 -2.02 -14.94
C ILE A 123 4.85 -3.43 -14.43
N HIS A 124 5.39 -4.47 -15.07
CA HIS A 124 5.10 -5.86 -14.73
C HIS A 124 6.36 -6.71 -14.61
N GLY A 125 6.24 -7.88 -14.00
CA GLY A 125 7.34 -8.81 -13.76
C GLY A 125 8.47 -8.22 -12.92
N ALA A 126 9.70 -8.63 -13.22
CA ALA A 126 10.91 -8.20 -12.49
C ALA A 126 11.13 -6.68 -12.52
N GLU A 127 10.74 -6.01 -13.62
CA GLU A 127 10.90 -4.55 -13.76
C GLU A 127 10.07 -3.79 -12.72
N ARG A 128 8.96 -4.35 -12.24
CA ARG A 128 8.14 -3.72 -11.20
C ARG A 128 8.89 -3.63 -9.88
N LEU A 129 9.67 -4.67 -9.54
CA LEU A 129 10.52 -4.66 -8.37
C LEU A 129 11.59 -3.57 -8.47
N GLU A 130 12.26 -3.46 -9.61
CA GLU A 130 13.26 -2.42 -9.85
C GLU A 130 12.64 -1.01 -9.72
N ALA A 131 11.44 -0.80 -10.27
CA ALA A 131 10.72 0.45 -10.15
C ALA A 131 10.36 0.76 -8.69
N LEU A 132 9.88 -0.23 -7.93
CA LEU A 132 9.60 -0.12 -6.51
C LEU A 132 10.84 0.26 -5.70
N VAL A 133 11.96 -0.45 -5.91
CA VAL A 133 13.25 -0.15 -5.28
C VAL A 133 13.69 1.28 -5.61
N LYS A 134 13.53 1.73 -6.85
CA LYS A 134 13.87 3.10 -7.27
C LYS A 134 12.99 4.17 -6.59
N VAL A 135 11.70 3.88 -6.39
CA VAL A 135 10.79 4.78 -5.67
C VAL A 135 11.15 4.85 -4.19
N CYS A 136 11.52 3.72 -3.62
CA CYS A 136 11.83 3.58 -2.21
C CYS A 136 13.25 3.99 -1.83
N ALA A 137 14.18 4.02 -2.79
CA ALA A 137 15.59 4.32 -2.57
C ALA A 137 16.12 3.58 -1.32
N ASP A 138 16.83 4.28 -0.42
CA ASP A 138 17.38 3.75 0.83
C ASP A 138 16.33 3.32 1.87
N GLN A 139 15.02 3.46 1.58
CA GLN A 139 13.93 3.08 2.49
C GLN A 139 13.39 1.68 2.18
N TRP A 140 14.01 0.94 1.26
CA TRP A 140 13.52 -0.36 0.82
C TRP A 140 13.81 -1.49 1.80
N ASN A 141 14.95 -1.46 2.50
CA ASN A 141 15.36 -2.50 3.43
C ASN A 141 15.88 -1.83 4.71
N ASP A 142 15.39 -2.24 5.87
CA ASP A 142 15.89 -1.78 7.18
C ASP A 142 17.26 -2.41 7.55
N GLY A 143 17.87 -3.19 6.66
CA GLY A 143 19.21 -3.73 6.83
C GLY A 143 20.28 -2.63 6.91
N ASP A 144 20.86 -2.48 8.12
CA ASP A 144 22.06 -1.73 8.48
C ASP A 144 21.98 -0.21 8.66
N LYS A 145 20.91 0.32 9.31
CA LYS A 145 21.01 1.61 10.03
C LYS A 145 20.42 1.58 11.44
N ALA A 146 20.54 0.44 12.11
CA ALA A 146 20.64 0.43 13.57
C ALA A 146 22.13 0.58 13.95
N GLU A 147 22.66 1.80 13.87
CA GLU A 147 23.82 2.31 14.63
C GLU A 147 24.23 3.70 14.11
N LEU A 148 23.85 4.74 14.85
CA LEU A 148 24.66 5.85 15.37
C LEU A 148 23.75 6.92 16.00
#